data_AF-A0A158HQ21-F1
#
_entry.id   AF-A0A158HQ21-F1
#
_cell.length_a   1.000
_cell.length_b   1.000
_cell.length_c   1.000
_cell.angle_alpha   90.00
_cell.angle_beta   90.00
_cell.angle_gamma   90.00
#
_symmetry.space_group_name_H-M   'P 1'
#
loop_
_entity.id
_entity.type
_entity.pdbx_description
1 polymer ?
#
loop_
_entity_poly.entity_id
_entity_poly.type
_entity_poly.pdbx_seq_one_letter_code
_entity_poly.pdbx_strand_id
1 'polypeptide(L)'
;MCTDHDLHLTLLPSNNDGPLFSRKRQQAITRFYVEARADGSRINPAGFALDTAGLQGGFSGEFVVSLGQLAGPALGAAAHAWLNGRADRRISLRIREIDVDAKSQEEFDRVLNQALTLAPAEAPGEHSRA
;
A
#
# COMPACT_ATOMS: atom_id res chain seq x y z
N MET A 1 -8.20 8.85 13.53
CA MET A 1 -6.99 9.60 13.92
C MET A 1 -5.87 9.00 13.09
N CYS A 2 -5.40 9.68 12.04
CA CYS A 2 -4.18 9.23 11.34
C CYS A 2 -3.04 9.36 12.33
N THR A 3 -2.39 8.25 12.63
CA THR A 3 -1.16 8.32 13.40
C THR A 3 -0.05 8.76 12.46
N ASP A 4 0.87 9.58 12.94
CA ASP A 4 1.99 10.17 12.19
C ASP A 4 2.97 9.12 11.57
N HIS A 5 2.65 7.83 11.70
CA HIS A 5 3.45 6.66 11.32
C HIS A 5 2.75 5.74 10.31
N ASP A 6 1.61 6.17 9.76
CA ASP A 6 0.90 5.42 8.73
C ASP A 6 1.51 5.69 7.34
N LEU A 7 1.78 4.62 6.60
CA LEU A 7 2.22 4.66 5.20
C LEU A 7 0.99 4.62 4.30
N HIS A 8 0.80 5.67 3.52
CA HIS A 8 -0.16 5.69 2.43
C HIS A 8 0.48 5.07 1.18
N LEU A 9 -0.17 4.06 0.63
CA LEU A 9 0.27 3.35 -0.56
C LEU A 9 -0.77 3.50 -1.65
N THR A 10 -0.34 3.95 -2.84
CA THR A 10 -1.21 4.10 -4.01
C THR A 10 -0.68 3.28 -5.16
N LEU A 11 -1.52 2.38 -5.69
CA LEU A 11 -1.24 1.61 -6.89
C LEU A 11 -1.49 2.47 -8.13
N LEU A 12 -0.40 2.97 -8.73
CA LEU A 12 -0.47 3.79 -9.92
C LEU A 12 -0.58 2.89 -11.17
N PRO A 13 -1.70 2.98 -11.92
CA PRO A 13 -1.94 2.14 -13.08
C PRO A 13 -1.05 2.56 -14.27
N SER A 14 -0.89 1.64 -15.21
CA SER A 14 -0.43 1.96 -16.57
C SER A 14 -1.59 2.49 -17.41
N ASN A 15 -1.28 3.25 -18.48
CA ASN A 15 -2.27 3.66 -19.48
C ASN A 15 -3.02 2.45 -20.11
N ASN A 16 -2.40 1.28 -20.10
CA ASN A 16 -2.96 0.04 -20.66
C ASN A 16 -3.75 -0.80 -19.64
N ASP A 17 -3.95 -0.32 -18.41
CA ASP A 17 -4.78 -1.01 -17.41
C ASP A 17 -6.29 -0.72 -17.56
N GLY A 18 -6.64 0.28 -18.36
CA GLY A 18 -8.02 0.67 -18.59
C GLY A 18 -8.70 1.29 -17.37
N PRO A 19 -10.05 1.41 -17.40
CA PRO A 19 -10.82 2.04 -16.34
C PRO A 19 -10.63 1.37 -14.99
N LEU A 20 -10.70 2.17 -13.90
CA LEU A 20 -10.54 1.71 -12.52
C LEU A 20 -11.41 0.49 -12.18
N PHE A 21 -12.68 0.53 -12.59
CA PHE A 21 -13.67 -0.53 -12.32
C PHE A 21 -13.74 -1.62 -13.40
N SER A 22 -12.79 -1.65 -14.33
CA SER A 22 -12.70 -2.80 -15.23
C SER A 22 -12.39 -4.07 -14.42
N ARG A 23 -13.01 -5.19 -14.80
CA ARG A 23 -12.82 -6.49 -14.12
C ARG A 23 -11.34 -6.83 -13.93
N LYS A 24 -10.53 -6.61 -14.97
CA LYS A 24 -9.09 -6.91 -14.95
C LYS A 24 -8.32 -6.04 -13.96
N ARG A 25 -8.65 -4.74 -13.88
CA ARG A 25 -8.00 -3.82 -12.96
C ARG A 25 -8.40 -4.09 -11.51
N GLN A 26 -9.70 -4.30 -11.24
CA GLN A 26 -10.17 -4.67 -9.91
C GLN A 26 -9.61 -6.02 -9.44
N GLN A 27 -9.46 -7.00 -10.33
CA GLN A 27 -8.77 -8.26 -10.01
C GLN A 27 -7.32 -8.04 -9.60
N ALA A 28 -6.58 -7.17 -10.31
CA ALA A 28 -5.19 -6.87 -9.96
C ALA A 28 -5.07 -6.16 -8.60
N ILE A 29 -5.94 -5.17 -8.32
CA ILE A 29 -5.95 -4.44 -7.05
C ILE A 29 -6.37 -5.37 -5.89
N THR A 30 -7.39 -6.21 -6.11
CA THR A 30 -7.83 -7.19 -5.10
C THR A 30 -6.74 -8.21 -4.81
N ARG A 31 -6.04 -8.70 -5.84
CA ARG A 31 -4.92 -9.61 -5.68
C ARG A 31 -3.81 -9.00 -4.83
N PHE A 32 -3.42 -7.76 -5.15
CA PHE A 32 -2.45 -7.02 -4.34
C PHE A 32 -2.87 -6.97 -2.87
N TYR A 33 -4.12 -6.59 -2.59
CA TYR A 33 -4.62 -6.47 -1.23
C TYR A 33 -4.60 -7.81 -0.45
N VAL A 34 -5.04 -8.89 -1.09
CA VAL A 34 -5.04 -10.23 -0.48
C VAL A 34 -3.62 -10.71 -0.21
N GLU A 35 -2.71 -10.55 -1.18
CA GLU A 35 -1.30 -10.93 -1.04
C GLU A 35 -0.63 -10.10 0.07
N ALA A 36 -0.83 -8.78 0.09
CA ALA A 36 -0.23 -7.89 1.09
C ALA A 36 -0.70 -8.14 2.53
N ARG A 37 -1.82 -8.85 2.72
CA ARG A 37 -2.38 -9.20 4.03
C ARG A 37 -2.06 -10.64 4.46
N ALA A 38 -1.38 -11.43 3.61
CA ALA A 38 -1.21 -12.87 3.81
C ALA A 38 -0.48 -13.24 5.11
N ASP A 39 0.40 -12.38 5.63
CA ASP A 39 1.14 -12.57 6.87
C ASP A 39 0.50 -11.90 8.09
N GLY A 40 -0.73 -11.38 7.95
CA GLY A 40 -1.43 -10.67 9.01
C GLY A 40 -1.09 -9.17 9.11
N SER A 41 -0.25 -8.65 8.20
CA SER A 41 0.05 -7.21 8.10
C SER A 41 -1.23 -6.36 8.04
N ARG A 42 -1.22 -5.24 8.76
CA ARG A 42 -2.33 -4.27 8.76
C ARG A 42 -2.26 -3.34 7.56
N ILE A 43 -2.67 -3.87 6.41
CA ILE A 43 -3.04 -3.07 5.24
C ILE A 43 -4.56 -2.92 5.18
N ASN A 44 -5.04 -1.68 5.06
CA ASN A 44 -6.46 -1.35 4.96
C ASN A 44 -6.70 -0.48 3.72
N PRO A 45 -7.82 -0.67 3.00
CA PRO A 45 -8.21 0.25 1.94
C PRO A 45 -8.40 1.67 2.51
N ALA A 46 -7.80 2.68 1.87
CA ALA A 46 -7.94 4.08 2.28
C ALA A 46 -9.32 4.64 1.88
N GLY A 47 -9.94 4.06 0.87
CA GLY A 47 -11.28 4.40 0.41
C GLY A 47 -11.88 3.31 -0.46
N PHE A 48 -13.20 3.28 -0.49
CA PHE A 48 -13.96 2.48 -1.44
C PHE A 48 -14.56 3.41 -2.47
N ALA A 49 -14.32 3.12 -3.75
CA ALA A 49 -14.82 3.93 -4.84
C ALA A 49 -16.06 3.24 -5.43
N LEU A 50 -17.07 4.03 -5.78
CA LEU A 50 -18.29 3.55 -6.42
C LEU A 50 -18.37 4.06 -7.85
N ASP A 51 -18.50 3.15 -8.81
CA ASP A 51 -18.95 3.51 -10.14
C ASP A 51 -20.47 3.73 -10.11
N THR A 52 -20.89 4.98 -10.26
CA THR A 52 -22.32 5.34 -10.24
C THR A 52 -23.05 4.88 -11.51
N ALA A 53 -22.34 4.70 -12.63
CA ALA A 53 -22.95 4.24 -13.87
C ALA A 53 -23.21 2.73 -13.87
N GLY A 54 -22.34 1.95 -13.21
CA GLY A 54 -22.44 0.49 -13.11
C GLY A 54 -22.95 -0.04 -11.76
N LEU A 55 -23.16 0.83 -10.76
CA LEU A 55 -23.42 0.49 -9.35
C LEU A 55 -22.41 -0.54 -8.80
N GLN A 56 -21.18 -0.52 -9.32
CA GLN A 56 -20.15 -1.47 -8.98
C GLN A 56 -19.14 -0.80 -8.06
N GLY A 57 -19.05 -1.33 -6.84
CA GLY A 57 -18.08 -0.92 -5.84
C GLY A 57 -16.76 -1.64 -6.03
N GLY A 58 -15.65 -0.98 -5.68
CA GLY A 58 -14.33 -1.58 -5.72
C GLY A 58 -13.27 -0.80 -4.96
N PHE A 59 -12.07 -1.37 -4.91
CA PHE A 59 -10.93 -0.69 -4.34
C PHE A 59 -10.46 0.43 -5.27
N SER A 60 -10.15 1.60 -4.70
CA SER A 60 -9.54 2.71 -5.44
C SER A 60 -8.10 2.42 -5.87
N GLY A 61 -7.44 1.45 -5.21
CA GLY A 61 -6.01 1.22 -5.31
C GLY A 61 -5.19 2.00 -4.27
N GLU A 62 -5.87 2.71 -3.37
CA GLU A 62 -5.25 3.41 -2.24
C GLU A 62 -5.41 2.61 -0.95
N PHE A 63 -4.33 2.51 -0.20
CA PHE A 63 -4.22 1.73 1.01
C PHE A 63 -3.48 2.50 2.10
N VAL A 64 -3.76 2.17 3.35
CA VAL A 64 -3.03 2.65 4.54
C VAL A 64 -2.42 1.43 5.22
N VAL A 65 -1.12 1.52 5.49
CA VAL A 65 -0.32 0.49 6.14
C VAL A 65 0.22 1.04 7.46
N SER A 66 -0.08 0.39 8.57
CA SER A 66 0.46 0.79 9.87
C SER A 66 1.86 0.22 10.06
N LEU A 67 2.88 1.08 10.02
CA LEU A 67 4.30 0.67 10.05
C LEU A 67 4.72 0.03 11.38
N GLY A 68 4.11 0.41 12.50
CA GLY A 68 4.41 -0.16 13.83
C GLY A 68 4.01 -1.64 13.99
N GLN A 69 3.16 -2.16 13.11
CA GLN A 69 2.82 -3.59 13.04
C GLN A 69 3.47 -4.31 11.85
N LEU A 70 4.53 -3.66 11.35
CA LEU A 70 5.43 -3.97 10.24
C LEU A 70 4.83 -4.77 9.09
N ALA A 71 4.81 -4.12 7.92
CA ALA A 71 4.66 -4.74 6.63
C ALA A 71 5.71 -5.85 6.44
N GLY A 72 5.28 -7.10 6.56
CA GLY A 72 6.14 -8.26 6.39
C GLY A 72 6.45 -8.55 4.91
N PRO A 73 7.11 -9.69 4.63
CA PRO A 73 7.48 -10.12 3.28
C PRO A 73 6.30 -10.14 2.29
N ALA A 74 5.06 -10.26 2.80
CA ALA A 74 3.86 -10.28 2.00
C ALA A 74 3.62 -8.96 1.24
N LEU A 75 3.91 -7.80 1.85
CA LEU A 75 3.77 -6.51 1.16
C LEU A 75 4.77 -6.38 0.02
N GLY A 76 6.03 -6.80 0.24
CA GLY A 76 7.06 -6.80 -0.80
C GLY A 76 6.68 -7.71 -1.97
N ALA A 77 6.16 -8.90 -1.69
CA ALA A 77 5.69 -9.82 -2.73
C ALA A 77 4.50 -9.25 -3.53
N ALA A 78 3.54 -8.62 -2.85
CA ALA A 78 2.41 -7.97 -3.51
C ALA A 78 2.86 -6.79 -4.39
N ALA A 79 3.81 -5.98 -3.90
CA ALA A 79 4.42 -4.89 -4.66
C ALA A 79 5.13 -5.42 -5.91
N HIS A 80 5.89 -6.51 -5.77
CA HIS A 80 6.55 -7.17 -6.89
C HIS A 80 5.54 -7.62 -7.96
N ALA A 81 4.46 -8.28 -7.53
CA ALA A 81 3.41 -8.75 -8.42
C ALA A 81 2.69 -7.60 -9.15
N TRP A 82 2.47 -6.47 -8.48
CA TRP A 82 1.88 -5.29 -9.10
C TRP A 82 2.79 -4.67 -10.16
N LEU A 83 4.04 -4.38 -9.79
CA LEU A 83 5.05 -3.72 -10.64
C LEU A 83 5.37 -4.55 -11.89
N ASN A 84 5.49 -5.88 -11.74
CA ASN A 84 5.79 -6.79 -12.85
C ASN A 84 4.53 -7.24 -13.62
N GLY A 85 3.33 -6.97 -13.11
CA GLY A 85 2.09 -7.40 -13.74
C GLY A 85 1.76 -6.67 -15.04
N ARG A 86 2.31 -5.47 -15.26
CA ARG A 86 2.21 -4.70 -16.51
C ARG A 86 3.28 -3.59 -16.55
N ALA A 87 3.84 -3.34 -17.73
CA ALA A 87 4.75 -2.22 -17.98
C ALA A 87 4.13 -0.87 -17.55
N ASP A 88 4.97 0.00 -16.99
CA ASP A 88 4.65 1.34 -16.48
C ASP A 88 3.74 1.40 -15.25
N ARG A 89 3.41 0.26 -14.63
CA ARG A 89 2.82 0.28 -13.29
C ARG A 89 3.83 0.76 -12.27
N ARG A 90 3.35 1.53 -11.31
CA ARG A 90 4.16 2.10 -10.23
C ARG A 90 3.43 2.00 -8.91
N ILE A 91 4.14 2.24 -7.83
CA ILE A 91 3.57 2.37 -6.48
C ILE A 91 4.04 3.70 -5.91
N SER A 92 3.12 4.58 -5.57
CA SER A 92 3.42 5.78 -4.77
C SER A 92 3.34 5.39 -3.29
N LEU A 93 4.37 5.79 -2.55
CA LEU A 93 4.53 5.60 -1.12
C LEU A 93 4.63 6.97 -0.48
N ARG A 94 3.68 7.30 0.40
CA ARG A 94 3.64 8.56 1.13
C ARG A 94 3.63 8.35 2.62
N ILE A 95 4.58 8.99 3.32
CA ILE A 95 4.65 9.06 4.79
C ILE A 95 4.95 10.49 5.17
N ARG A 96 4.10 11.08 6.01
CA ARG A 96 4.18 12.50 6.38
C ARG A 96 4.25 13.38 5.10
N GLU A 97 5.32 14.13 4.92
CA GLU A 97 5.57 15.01 3.77
C GLU A 97 6.39 14.34 2.65
N ILE A 98 6.86 13.11 2.86
CA ILE A 98 7.65 12.37 1.87
C ILE A 98 6.68 11.62 0.95
N ASP A 99 6.81 11.82 -0.36
CA ASP A 99 6.07 11.10 -1.39
C ASP A 99 7.06 10.62 -2.46
N VAL A 100 7.09 9.31 -2.71
CA VAL A 100 8.02 8.69 -3.66
C VAL A 100 7.30 7.65 -4.52
N ASP A 101 7.54 7.73 -5.83
CA ASP A 101 7.07 6.75 -6.80
C ASP A 101 8.13 5.68 -7.04
N ALA A 102 7.84 4.43 -6.65
CA ALA A 102 8.63 3.26 -6.99
C ALA A 102 8.20 2.66 -8.34
N LYS A 103 9.16 2.45 -9.22
CA LYS A 103 8.99 1.81 -10.54
C LYS A 103 9.59 0.40 -10.59
N SER A 104 10.41 0.04 -9.61
CA SER A 104 11.01 -1.29 -9.47
C SER A 104 10.88 -1.82 -8.04
N GLN A 105 11.10 -3.12 -7.88
CA GLN A 105 11.12 -3.76 -6.56
C GLN A 105 12.20 -3.16 -5.67
N GLU A 106 13.38 -2.90 -6.23
CA GLU A 106 14.53 -2.34 -5.50
C GLU A 106 14.25 -0.92 -4.99
N GLU A 107 13.56 -0.11 -5.80
CA GLU A 107 13.12 1.23 -5.39
C GLU A 107 12.06 1.14 -4.30
N PHE A 108 11.08 0.23 -4.44
CA PHE A 108 10.05 0.00 -3.44
C PHE A 108 10.67 -0.41 -2.10
N ASP A 109 11.56 -1.40 -2.09
CA ASP A 109 12.21 -1.89 -0.87
C ASP A 109 13.07 -0.81 -0.23
N ARG A 110 13.77 0.02 -1.03
CA ARG A 110 14.55 1.15 -0.52
C ARG A 110 13.66 2.16 0.20
N VAL A 111 12.55 2.57 -0.41
CA VAL A 111 11.62 3.54 0.17
C VAL A 111 10.94 2.97 1.41
N LEU A 112 10.54 1.70 1.38
CA LEU A 112 9.95 1.03 2.53
C LEU A 112 10.94 0.92 3.70
N ASN A 113 12.22 0.63 3.45
CA ASN A 113 13.22 0.62 4.52
C ASN A 113 13.48 2.03 5.09
N GLN A 114 13.50 3.07 4.25
CA GLN A 114 13.59 4.45 4.70
C GLN A 114 12.39 4.86 5.54
N ALA A 115 11.18 4.52 5.09
CA ALA A 115 9.93 4.68 5.81
C ALA A 115 9.97 4.08 7.22
N LEU A 116 10.41 2.83 7.33
CA LEU A 116 10.55 2.11 8.61
C LEU A 116 11.58 2.76 9.54
N THR A 117 12.63 3.37 8.98
CA THR A 117 13.65 4.10 9.76
C THR A 117 13.12 5.45 10.29
N LEU A 118 12.16 6.05 9.59
CA LEU A 118 11.58 7.36 9.93
C LEU A 118 10.35 7.26 10.85
N ALA A 119 9.73 6.08 10.91
CA ALA A 119 8.72 5.77 11.92
C ALA A 119 9.41 5.72 13.29
N PRO A 120 8.90 6.41 14.32
CA PRO A 120 9.41 6.26 15.67
C PRO A 120 9.28 4.81 16.08
N ALA A 121 10.38 4.23 16.57
CA ALA A 121 10.30 3.07 17.41
C ALA A 121 9.32 3.43 18.54
N GLU A 122 8.22 2.69 18.69
CA GLU A 122 7.44 2.79 19.91
C GLU A 122 8.42 2.62 21.07
N ALA A 123 8.60 3.67 21.87
CA ALA A 123 9.33 3.55 23.11
C ALA A 123 8.64 2.42 23.90
N PRO A 124 9.38 1.43 24.44
CA PRO A 124 8.78 0.47 25.34
C PRO A 124 8.14 1.28 26.46
N GLY A 125 6.81 1.22 26.54
CA GLY A 125 6.04 1.88 27.58
C GLY A 125 6.48 1.34 28.92
N GLU A 126 7.47 2.01 29.52
CA GLU A 126 7.84 1.91 30.91
C GLU A 126 6.66 2.45 31.72
N HIS A 127 5.66 1.59 31.94
CA HIS A 127 4.78 1.70 33.10
C HIS A 127 5.37 0.82 34.20
N SER A 128 6.48 1.31 34.76
CA SER A 128 6.95 0.91 36.08
C SER A 128 6.98 2.16 36.96
N ARG A 129 6.34 2.04 38.12
CA ARG A 129 6.23 2.99 39.25
C ARG A 129 5.17 4.08 39.10
N ALA A 130 4.34 4.35 40.11
CA ALA A 130 4.48 4.11 41.55
C ALA A 130 3.20 3.56 42.20
#